data_AF-A0A958D2B0-F1
#
_entry.id   AF-A0A958D2B0-F1
#
_cell.length_a   1.000
_cell.length_b   1.000
_cell.length_c   1.000
_cell.angle_alpha   90.00
_cell.angle_beta   90.00
_cell.angle_gamma   90.00
#
_symmetry.space_group_name_H-M   'P 1'
#
loop_
_entity.id
_entity.type
_entity.pdbx_description
1 polymer ?
#
loop_
_entity_poly.entity_id
_entity_poly.type
_entity_poly.pdbx_seq_one_letter_code
_entity_poly.pdbx_strand_id
1 'polypeptide(L)'
;EVRYGGTSEMAATILEEGNNSPADVFFGQDAGALGALARTGRCVELPASITEKVSPRFVSPDGRWVGVSGRARTLVYNTDMLTEADLPASVFDLTGDAWTGTVGWAPTNGSFQAFVTALRVNAGEDAARQWLEAMLDNGVQAYANNTAIVEAVGKGEIAAGLVNHYYLYRFLAEDPDFPAANYYFPNGDLGAMINVAGVCVIDTSVNQDA
;
A
#
# COMPACT_ATOMS: atom_id res chain seq x y z
N GLU A 1 20.43 11.20 12.21
CA GLU A 1 20.57 9.72 12.19
C GLU A 1 19.30 9.13 11.58
N VAL A 2 19.33 7.92 10.99
CA VAL A 2 18.13 7.31 10.39
C VAL A 2 17.94 5.91 10.98
N ARG A 3 16.76 5.64 11.55
CA ARG A 3 16.35 4.32 12.03
C ARG A 3 15.39 3.70 11.01
N TYR A 4 15.82 2.62 10.36
CA TYR A 4 15.02 1.87 9.40
C TYR A 4 14.22 0.76 10.08
N GLY A 5 12.99 0.53 9.59
CA GLY A 5 12.09 -0.52 10.07
C GLY A 5 10.82 -0.58 9.23
N GLY A 6 9.93 -1.52 9.53
CA GLY A 6 8.62 -1.57 8.87
C GLY A 6 7.75 -0.38 9.26
N THR A 7 6.91 0.15 8.36
CA THR A 7 6.07 1.34 8.65
C THR A 7 5.24 1.16 9.93
N SER A 8 4.54 0.03 10.07
CA SER A 8 3.69 -0.26 11.23
C SER A 8 4.51 -0.45 12.51
N GLU A 9 5.67 -1.10 12.41
CA GLU A 9 6.61 -1.31 13.53
C GLU A 9 7.16 0.04 14.04
N MET A 10 7.60 0.90 13.14
CA MET A 10 8.15 2.22 13.47
C MET A 10 7.08 3.14 14.05
N ALA A 11 5.86 3.12 13.50
CA ALA A 11 4.73 3.86 14.06
C ALA A 11 4.37 3.37 15.48
N ALA A 12 4.30 2.05 15.68
CA ALA A 12 4.07 1.47 17.01
C ALA A 12 5.20 1.83 17.98
N THR A 13 6.46 1.81 17.53
CA THR A 13 7.61 2.24 18.33
C THR A 13 7.45 3.67 18.83
N ILE A 14 7.09 4.62 17.95
CA ILE A 14 6.85 6.03 18.34
C ILE A 14 5.70 6.15 19.34
N LEU A 15 4.63 5.37 19.16
CA LEU A 15 3.49 5.36 20.09
C LEU A 15 3.87 4.85 21.47
N GLU A 16 4.67 3.78 21.55
CA GLU A 16 5.14 3.19 22.80
C GLU A 16 6.20 4.04 23.49
N GLU A 17 7.10 4.67 22.73
CA GLU A 17 8.09 5.60 23.27
C GLU A 17 7.43 6.87 23.84
N GLY A 18 6.29 7.29 23.28
CA GLY A 18 5.50 8.43 23.75
C GLY A 18 6.34 9.70 23.87
N ASN A 19 6.30 10.36 25.03
CA ASN A 19 7.06 11.59 25.27
C ASN A 19 8.58 11.39 25.30
N ASN A 20 9.07 10.14 25.32
CA ASN A 20 10.50 9.83 25.26
C ASN A 20 10.97 9.48 23.85
N SER A 21 10.10 9.54 22.84
CA SER A 21 10.45 9.28 21.44
C SER A 21 11.56 10.22 20.98
N PRO A 22 12.72 9.71 20.55
CA PRO A 22 13.80 10.53 20.01
C PRO A 22 13.56 10.93 18.55
N ALA A 23 12.47 10.47 17.92
CA ALA A 23 12.18 10.76 16.53
C ALA A 23 11.81 12.24 16.33
N ASP A 24 12.49 12.92 15.41
CA ASP A 24 12.09 14.25 14.93
C ASP A 24 11.05 14.15 13.81
N VAL A 25 11.23 13.18 12.91
CA VAL A 25 10.45 12.99 11.69
C VAL A 25 10.09 11.52 11.54
N PHE A 26 8.85 11.25 11.13
CA PHE A 26 8.44 9.92 10.69
C PHE A 26 8.13 9.95 9.19
N PHE A 27 8.84 9.12 8.43
CA PHE A 27 8.60 8.91 7.00
C PHE A 27 8.00 7.53 6.79
N GLY A 28 6.67 7.48 6.67
CA GLY A 28 5.91 6.26 6.51
C GLY A 28 5.69 5.90 5.05
N GLN A 29 5.65 4.60 4.75
CA GLN A 29 5.26 4.14 3.42
C GLN A 29 3.78 4.37 3.16
N ASP A 30 2.88 4.44 4.14
CA ASP A 30 1.43 4.56 3.92
C ASP A 30 0.76 5.64 4.78
N ALA A 31 -0.37 6.15 4.27
CA ALA A 31 -1.20 7.14 4.97
C ALA A 31 -1.91 6.59 6.21
N GLY A 32 -2.04 5.26 6.34
CA GLY A 32 -2.70 4.62 7.49
C GLY A 32 -1.91 4.85 8.78
N ALA A 33 -0.61 4.57 8.75
CA ALA A 33 0.30 4.80 9.87
C ALA A 33 0.46 6.28 10.22
N LEU A 34 0.59 7.16 9.20
CA LEU A 34 0.63 8.61 9.40
C LEU A 34 -0.64 9.12 10.09
N GLY A 35 -1.81 8.67 9.63
CA GLY A 35 -3.09 8.98 10.25
C GLY A 35 -3.23 8.44 11.67
N ALA A 36 -2.66 7.26 11.96
CA ALA A 36 -2.67 6.71 13.32
C ALA A 36 -1.89 7.61 14.29
N LEU A 37 -0.67 8.00 13.94
CA LEU A 37 0.14 8.93 14.74
C LEU A 37 -0.56 10.29 14.91
N ALA A 38 -1.07 10.87 13.81
CA ALA A 38 -1.73 12.18 13.84
C ALA A 38 -2.97 12.20 14.75
N ARG A 39 -3.81 11.15 14.71
CA ARG A 39 -5.00 11.02 15.57
C ARG A 39 -4.65 10.90 17.05
N THR A 40 -3.49 10.36 17.38
CA THR A 40 -2.99 10.27 18.76
C THR A 40 -2.24 11.51 19.23
N GLY A 41 -2.20 12.58 18.41
CA GLY A 41 -1.50 13.82 18.76
C GLY A 41 0.02 13.73 18.64
N ARG A 42 0.56 12.69 17.99
CA ARG A 42 2.00 12.48 17.81
C ARG A 42 2.62 13.24 16.65
N CYS A 43 1.82 14.01 15.93
CA CYS A 43 2.25 14.82 14.79
C CYS A 43 1.90 16.29 15.04
N VAL A 44 2.84 17.20 14.76
CA VAL A 44 2.57 18.63 14.81
C VAL A 44 1.80 19.09 13.57
N GLU A 45 1.12 20.23 13.67
CA GLU A 45 0.54 20.91 12.50
C GLU A 45 1.66 21.50 11.65
N LEU A 46 1.63 21.21 10.34
CA LEU A 46 2.66 21.68 9.41
C LEU A 46 2.31 23.08 8.90
N PRO A 47 3.32 23.96 8.71
CA PRO A 47 3.08 25.29 8.16
C PRO A 47 2.59 25.23 6.71
N ALA A 48 1.85 26.27 6.30
CA ALA A 48 1.36 26.44 4.92
C ALA A 48 2.47 26.33 3.86
N SER A 49 3.68 26.78 4.19
CA SER A 49 4.86 26.68 3.31
C SER A 49 5.24 25.23 2.95
N ILE A 50 4.76 24.23 3.70
CA ILE A 50 4.88 22.81 3.40
C ILE A 50 3.58 22.29 2.77
N THR A 51 2.43 22.54 3.39
CA THR A 51 1.16 21.94 2.95
C THR A 51 0.70 22.44 1.58
N GLU A 52 0.97 23.70 1.23
CA GLU A 52 0.60 24.28 -0.08
C GLU A 52 1.48 23.79 -1.24
N LYS A 53 2.60 23.13 -0.96
CA LYS A 53 3.45 22.51 -1.99
C LYS A 53 2.90 21.18 -2.51
N VAL A 54 1.92 20.61 -1.80
CA VAL A 54 1.36 19.29 -2.09
C VAL A 54 -0.09 19.46 -2.48
N SER A 55 -0.55 18.67 -3.46
CA SER A 55 -1.97 18.68 -3.84
C SER A 55 -2.84 18.40 -2.61
N PRO A 56 -3.93 19.17 -2.36
CA PRO A 56 -4.73 19.03 -1.15
C PRO A 56 -5.25 17.61 -0.88
N ARG A 57 -5.45 16.80 -1.92
CA ARG A 57 -5.85 15.38 -1.79
C ARG A 57 -4.80 14.48 -1.13
N PHE A 58 -3.55 14.94 -1.01
CA PHE A 58 -2.43 14.23 -0.40
C PHE A 58 -1.89 14.94 0.84
N VAL A 59 -2.63 15.92 1.36
CA VAL A 59 -2.38 16.57 2.65
C VAL A 59 -3.42 16.03 3.63
N SER A 60 -3.03 15.79 4.88
CA SER A 60 -4.00 15.38 5.88
C SER A 60 -5.05 16.48 6.11
N PRO A 61 -6.33 16.13 6.41
CA PRO A 61 -7.37 17.14 6.63
C PRO A 61 -7.05 18.15 7.73
N ASP A 62 -6.21 17.77 8.70
CA ASP A 62 -5.75 18.57 9.83
C ASP A 62 -4.35 19.17 9.64
N GLY A 63 -3.75 19.04 8.46
CA GLY A 63 -2.43 19.61 8.13
C GLY A 63 -1.23 18.99 8.87
N ARG A 64 -1.41 17.86 9.56
CA ARG A 64 -0.36 17.20 10.36
C ARG A 64 0.60 16.29 9.59
N TRP A 65 0.26 15.92 8.36
CA TRP A 65 1.16 15.16 7.49
C TRP A 65 0.92 15.48 6.01
N VAL A 66 1.96 15.29 5.19
CA VAL A 66 1.88 15.46 3.74
C VAL A 66 2.42 14.24 3.00
N GLY A 67 1.82 13.93 1.84
CA GLY A 67 2.34 12.95 0.90
C GLY A 67 3.57 13.47 0.17
N VAL A 68 4.61 12.63 0.08
CA VAL A 68 5.86 12.91 -0.63
C VAL A 68 5.90 12.20 -1.98
N SER A 69 5.40 10.96 -2.03
CA SER A 69 5.27 10.20 -3.27
C SER A 69 3.97 9.39 -3.29
N GLY A 70 3.45 9.14 -4.49
CA GLY A 70 2.24 8.36 -4.70
C GLY A 70 2.56 7.00 -5.32
N ARG A 71 1.74 6.00 -4.99
CA ARG A 71 1.75 4.71 -5.67
C ARG A 71 0.34 4.21 -5.92
N ALA A 72 0.12 3.66 -7.10
CA ALA A 72 -1.07 2.88 -7.38
C ALA A 72 -0.87 1.43 -6.92
N ARG A 73 -1.93 0.86 -6.35
CA ARG A 73 -2.14 -0.58 -6.30
C ARG A 73 -2.49 -1.07 -7.71
N THR A 74 -1.99 -2.24 -8.06
CA THR A 74 -2.26 -2.92 -9.33
C THR A 74 -2.45 -4.41 -9.09
N LEU A 75 -3.10 -5.05 -10.06
CA LEU A 75 -2.98 -6.48 -10.27
C LEU A 75 -1.85 -6.69 -11.29
N VAL A 76 -0.70 -7.19 -10.86
CA VAL A 76 0.30 -7.66 -11.82
C VAL A 76 -0.15 -9.01 -12.35
N TYR A 77 -0.07 -9.26 -13.65
CA TYR A 77 -0.48 -10.52 -14.26
C TYR A 77 0.55 -11.01 -15.27
N ASN A 78 0.60 -12.33 -15.48
CA ASN A 78 1.50 -12.96 -16.43
C ASN A 78 0.92 -12.85 -17.85
N THR A 79 1.67 -12.24 -18.76
CA THR A 79 1.21 -11.95 -20.13
C THR A 79 1.22 -13.16 -21.07
N ASP A 80 1.89 -14.25 -20.69
CA ASP A 80 1.86 -15.53 -21.41
C ASP A 80 0.66 -16.39 -21.00
N MET A 81 0.04 -16.10 -19.84
CA MET A 81 -1.09 -16.85 -19.29
C MET A 81 -2.43 -16.14 -19.46
N LEU A 82 -2.45 -14.81 -19.43
CA LEU A 82 -3.67 -14.00 -19.42
C LEU A 82 -3.57 -12.86 -20.43
N THR A 83 -4.71 -12.52 -21.03
CA THR A 83 -4.91 -11.32 -21.84
C THR A 83 -5.71 -10.28 -21.06
N GLU A 84 -5.75 -9.03 -21.53
CA GLU A 84 -6.57 -7.99 -20.89
C GLU A 84 -8.06 -8.35 -20.80
N ALA A 85 -8.57 -9.18 -21.72
CA ALA A 85 -9.95 -9.63 -21.72
C ALA A 85 -10.27 -10.62 -20.58
N ASP A 86 -9.26 -11.28 -20.03
CA ASP A 86 -9.40 -12.24 -18.93
C ASP A 86 -9.38 -11.53 -17.55
N LEU A 87 -9.05 -10.24 -17.52
CA LEU A 87 -8.81 -9.51 -16.28
C LEU A 87 -10.12 -9.07 -15.60
N PRO A 88 -10.16 -9.07 -14.27
CA PRO A 88 -11.39 -8.83 -13.52
C PRO A 88 -11.78 -7.35 -13.56
N ALA A 89 -13.08 -7.04 -13.58
CA ALA A 89 -13.56 -5.66 -13.57
C ALA A 89 -13.37 -4.99 -12.20
N SER A 90 -13.34 -5.80 -11.12
CA SER A 90 -13.15 -5.34 -9.75
C SER A 90 -12.22 -6.27 -8.97
N VAL A 91 -11.52 -5.73 -7.97
CA VAL A 91 -10.73 -6.55 -7.03
C VAL A 91 -11.57 -7.58 -6.28
N PHE A 92 -12.88 -7.35 -6.16
CA PHE A 92 -13.82 -8.31 -5.55
C PHE A 92 -14.01 -9.57 -6.42
N ASP A 93 -13.81 -9.48 -7.73
CA ASP A 93 -13.99 -10.60 -8.66
C ASP A 93 -12.85 -11.63 -8.57
N LEU A 94 -11.74 -11.31 -7.89
CA LEU A 94 -10.63 -12.24 -7.62
C LEU A 94 -11.03 -13.43 -6.73
N THR A 95 -12.25 -13.41 -6.19
CA THR A 95 -12.84 -14.50 -5.41
C THR A 95 -13.62 -15.50 -6.28
N GLY A 96 -13.77 -15.23 -7.58
CA GLY A 96 -14.46 -16.13 -8.51
C GLY A 96 -13.62 -17.33 -8.95
N ASP A 97 -14.30 -18.37 -9.45
CA ASP A 97 -13.71 -19.67 -9.82
C ASP A 97 -12.52 -19.56 -10.79
N ALA A 98 -12.53 -18.59 -11.70
CA ALA A 98 -11.45 -18.35 -12.67
C ALA A 98 -10.10 -18.02 -12.00
N TRP A 99 -10.12 -17.58 -10.75
CA TRP A 99 -8.95 -17.15 -9.98
C TRP A 99 -8.51 -18.15 -8.92
N THR A 100 -9.16 -19.32 -8.84
CA THR A 100 -8.89 -20.35 -7.83
C THR A 100 -7.43 -20.79 -7.87
N GLY A 101 -6.68 -20.58 -6.78
CA GLY A 101 -5.30 -21.04 -6.61
C GLY A 101 -4.25 -20.27 -7.41
N THR A 102 -4.64 -19.24 -8.17
CA THR A 102 -3.75 -18.54 -9.12
C THR A 102 -3.38 -17.12 -8.72
N VAL A 103 -3.87 -16.62 -7.58
CA VAL A 103 -3.62 -15.25 -7.12
C VAL A 103 -2.60 -15.20 -5.97
N GLY A 104 -1.62 -14.30 -6.08
CA GLY A 104 -0.66 -13.99 -5.02
C GLY A 104 -0.99 -12.71 -4.23
N TRP A 105 -0.73 -12.72 -2.92
CA TRP A 105 -0.82 -11.53 -2.07
C TRP A 105 0.30 -11.47 -1.01
N ALA A 106 0.51 -10.31 -0.39
CA ALA A 106 1.51 -10.10 0.65
C ALA A 106 0.85 -9.56 1.94
N PRO A 107 0.24 -10.41 2.78
CA PRO A 107 -0.65 -9.96 3.86
C PRO A 107 0.06 -9.18 4.98
N THR A 108 1.35 -9.40 5.17
CA THR A 108 2.17 -8.71 6.17
C THR A 108 2.74 -7.38 5.67
N ASN A 109 2.58 -7.06 4.38
CA ASN A 109 3.09 -5.82 3.81
C ASN A 109 2.18 -4.64 4.18
N GLY A 110 2.75 -3.54 4.68
CA GLY A 110 1.98 -2.35 5.08
C GLY A 110 1.10 -1.76 3.97
N SER A 111 1.53 -1.83 2.71
CA SER A 111 0.70 -1.40 1.58
C SER A 111 -0.52 -2.29 1.35
N PHE A 112 -0.42 -3.59 1.66
CA PHE A 112 -1.57 -4.49 1.63
C PHE A 112 -2.52 -4.24 2.80
N GLN A 113 -2.00 -4.01 4.00
CA GLN A 113 -2.81 -3.65 5.16
C GLN A 113 -3.56 -2.32 4.96
N ALA A 114 -2.92 -1.34 4.32
CA ALA A 114 -3.58 -0.09 3.93
C ALA A 114 -4.70 -0.32 2.89
N PHE A 115 -4.51 -1.25 1.96
CA PHE A 115 -5.57 -1.66 1.03
C PHE A 115 -6.74 -2.33 1.75
N VAL A 116 -6.49 -3.24 2.69
CA VAL A 116 -7.55 -3.84 3.53
C VAL A 116 -8.28 -2.77 4.35
N THR A 117 -7.57 -1.74 4.82
CA THR A 117 -8.20 -0.58 5.48
C THR A 117 -9.11 0.18 4.51
N ALA A 118 -8.69 0.38 3.25
CA ALA A 118 -9.54 0.98 2.23
C ALA A 118 -10.79 0.14 1.93
N LEU A 119 -10.68 -1.19 1.88
CA LEU A 119 -11.85 -2.09 1.80
C LEU A 119 -12.80 -1.86 2.97
N ARG A 120 -12.30 -1.87 4.22
CA ARG A 120 -13.12 -1.68 5.42
C ARG A 120 -13.83 -0.32 5.44
N VAL A 121 -13.13 0.76 5.07
CA VAL A 121 -13.69 2.12 5.08
C VAL A 121 -14.72 2.33 3.97
N ASN A 122 -14.50 1.79 2.77
CA ASN A 122 -15.35 2.07 1.61
C ASN A 122 -16.45 1.02 1.38
N ALA A 123 -16.20 -0.25 1.72
CA ALA A 123 -17.15 -1.36 1.54
C ALA A 123 -17.76 -1.85 2.86
N GLY A 124 -17.18 -1.48 4.02
CA GLY A 124 -17.63 -1.90 5.34
C GLY A 124 -16.85 -3.11 5.89
N GLU A 125 -16.90 -3.29 7.22
CA GLU A 125 -16.19 -4.36 7.93
C GLU A 125 -16.60 -5.76 7.45
N ASP A 126 -17.90 -5.99 7.29
CA ASP A 126 -18.42 -7.31 6.90
C ASP A 126 -18.03 -7.67 5.47
N ALA A 127 -18.12 -6.71 4.53
CA ALA A 127 -17.72 -6.94 3.14
C ALA A 127 -16.20 -7.19 3.01
N ALA A 128 -15.39 -6.43 3.75
CA ALA A 128 -13.94 -6.63 3.77
C ALA A 128 -13.57 -8.00 4.37
N ARG A 129 -14.23 -8.42 5.44
CA ARG A 129 -14.05 -9.75 6.03
C ARG A 129 -14.43 -10.85 5.05
N GLN A 130 -15.62 -10.77 4.46
CA GLN A 130 -16.10 -11.76 3.49
C GLN A 130 -15.16 -11.87 2.30
N TRP A 131 -14.65 -10.76 1.78
CA TRP A 131 -13.67 -10.80 0.69
C TRP A 131 -12.37 -11.49 1.10
N LEU A 132 -11.84 -11.21 2.30
CA LEU A 132 -10.63 -11.88 2.81
C LEU A 132 -10.83 -13.39 3.00
N GLU A 133 -11.97 -13.79 3.57
CA GLU A 133 -12.35 -15.20 3.75
C GLU A 133 -12.52 -15.90 2.39
N ALA A 134 -13.21 -15.27 1.45
CA ALA A 134 -13.39 -15.80 0.11
C ALA A 134 -12.07 -15.91 -0.66
N MET A 135 -11.12 -14.98 -0.50
CA MET A 135 -9.78 -15.09 -1.08
C MET A 135 -9.02 -16.30 -0.53
N LEU A 136 -9.13 -16.56 0.79
CA LEU A 136 -8.53 -17.73 1.42
C LEU A 136 -9.17 -19.03 0.91
N ASP A 137 -10.49 -19.09 0.83
CA ASP A 137 -11.23 -20.23 0.29
C ASP A 137 -10.90 -20.46 -1.19
N ASN A 138 -10.66 -19.39 -1.95
CA ASN A 138 -10.22 -19.43 -3.34
C ASN A 138 -8.73 -19.79 -3.50
N GLY A 139 -8.03 -20.13 -2.41
CA GLY A 139 -6.65 -20.64 -2.46
C GLY A 139 -5.58 -19.58 -2.77
N VAL A 140 -5.79 -18.33 -2.37
CA VAL A 140 -4.77 -17.27 -2.53
C VAL A 140 -3.44 -17.66 -1.89
N GLN A 141 -2.34 -17.40 -2.58
CA GLN A 141 -0.99 -17.76 -2.15
C GLN A 141 -0.29 -16.58 -1.44
N ALA A 142 0.24 -16.83 -0.24
CA ALA A 142 0.94 -15.83 0.57
C ALA A 142 2.43 -15.73 0.23
N TYR A 143 2.88 -14.51 -0.08
CA TYR A 143 4.27 -14.17 -0.36
C TYR A 143 4.84 -13.19 0.67
N ALA A 144 6.16 -13.22 0.84
CA ALA A 144 6.86 -12.37 1.82
C ALA A 144 6.77 -10.87 1.50
N ASN A 145 6.76 -10.51 0.22
CA ASN A 145 6.72 -9.11 -0.24
C ASN A 145 6.25 -9.02 -1.71
N ASN A 146 6.16 -7.79 -2.24
CA ASN A 146 5.65 -7.55 -3.60
C ASN A 146 6.66 -8.01 -4.67
N THR A 147 7.97 -7.96 -4.41
CA THR A 147 9.00 -8.44 -5.33
C THR A 147 8.81 -9.94 -5.60
N ALA A 148 8.60 -10.73 -4.54
CA ALA A 148 8.37 -12.17 -4.66
C ALA A 148 7.09 -12.49 -5.47
N ILE A 149 6.05 -11.66 -5.36
CA ILE A 149 4.83 -11.82 -6.18
C ILE A 149 5.13 -11.55 -7.66
N VAL A 150 5.81 -10.44 -7.98
CA VAL A 150 6.13 -10.10 -9.38
C VAL A 150 7.03 -11.18 -9.99
N GLU A 151 8.00 -11.70 -9.23
CA GLU A 151 8.86 -12.80 -9.66
C GLU A 151 8.06 -14.09 -9.93
N ALA A 152 7.16 -14.47 -9.03
CA ALA A 152 6.31 -15.66 -9.20
C ALA A 152 5.35 -15.52 -10.39
N VAL A 153 4.81 -14.32 -10.61
CA VAL A 153 4.00 -14.01 -11.81
C VAL A 153 4.85 -14.15 -13.06
N GLY A 154 6.05 -13.54 -13.12
CA GLY A 154 6.92 -13.68 -14.30
C GLY A 154 7.37 -15.11 -14.59
N LYS A 155 7.49 -15.97 -13.58
CA LYS A 155 7.77 -17.41 -13.75
C LYS A 155 6.55 -18.25 -14.15
N GLY A 156 5.35 -17.67 -14.13
CA GLY A 156 4.10 -18.38 -14.37
C GLY A 156 3.70 -19.34 -13.24
N GLU A 157 4.25 -19.15 -12.03
CA GLU A 157 3.87 -19.92 -10.83
C GLU A 157 2.46 -19.55 -10.34
N ILE A 158 2.09 -18.30 -10.55
CA ILE A 158 0.75 -17.73 -10.33
C ILE A 158 0.36 -16.87 -11.53
N ALA A 159 -0.92 -16.79 -11.84
CA ALA A 159 -1.41 -16.02 -12.99
C ALA A 159 -1.42 -14.52 -12.72
N ALA A 160 -1.69 -14.12 -11.47
CA ALA A 160 -1.74 -12.71 -11.08
C ALA A 160 -1.44 -12.47 -9.59
N GLY A 161 -1.21 -11.22 -9.20
CA GLY A 161 -1.03 -10.87 -7.80
C GLY A 161 -1.20 -9.38 -7.47
N LEU A 162 -1.60 -9.10 -6.23
CA LEU A 162 -1.86 -7.74 -5.76
C LEU A 162 -0.57 -7.05 -5.29
N VAL A 163 -0.11 -6.05 -6.03
CA VAL A 163 1.15 -5.35 -5.77
C VAL A 163 1.01 -3.82 -5.85
N ASN A 164 2.12 -3.11 -5.62
CA ASN A 164 2.25 -1.72 -6.03
C ASN A 164 2.90 -1.64 -7.42
N HIS A 165 2.36 -0.78 -8.28
CA HIS A 165 2.75 -0.67 -9.69
C HIS A 165 4.27 -0.61 -9.96
N TYR A 166 5.03 0.11 -9.11
CA TYR A 166 6.47 0.33 -9.32
C TYR A 166 7.32 -0.93 -9.15
N TYR A 167 6.83 -2.00 -8.52
CA TYR A 167 7.61 -3.24 -8.41
C TYR A 167 7.84 -3.84 -9.79
N LEU A 168 6.81 -3.92 -10.64
CA LEU A 168 6.99 -4.40 -12.01
C LEU A 168 7.95 -3.51 -12.81
N TYR A 169 7.88 -2.19 -12.65
CA TYR A 169 8.79 -1.28 -13.36
C TYR A 169 10.27 -1.48 -12.98
N ARG A 170 10.57 -2.03 -11.80
CA ARG A 170 11.95 -2.42 -11.44
C ARG A 170 12.41 -3.63 -12.25
N PHE A 171 11.55 -4.65 -12.39
CA PHE A 171 11.85 -5.82 -13.23
C PHE A 171 11.99 -5.42 -14.69
N LEU A 172 11.07 -4.61 -15.23
CA LEU A 172 11.14 -4.14 -16.63
C LEU A 172 12.35 -3.23 -16.93
N ALA A 173 12.92 -2.58 -15.91
CA ALA A 173 14.16 -1.82 -16.07
C ALA A 173 15.40 -2.74 -16.20
N GLU A 174 15.34 -3.95 -15.65
CA GLU A 174 16.40 -4.96 -15.74
C GLU A 174 16.20 -5.88 -16.95
N ASP A 175 14.96 -6.26 -17.23
CA ASP A 175 14.51 -7.12 -18.33
C ASP A 175 13.24 -6.54 -18.97
N PRO A 176 13.37 -5.77 -20.08
CA PRO A 176 12.23 -5.19 -20.78
C PRO A 176 11.22 -6.21 -21.34
N ASP A 177 11.63 -7.47 -21.51
CA ASP A 177 10.79 -8.54 -22.05
C ASP A 177 10.20 -9.42 -20.93
N PHE A 178 10.32 -9.01 -19.66
CA PHE A 178 9.76 -9.71 -18.51
C PHE A 178 8.25 -9.97 -18.73
N PRO A 179 7.75 -11.21 -18.61
CA PRO A 179 6.41 -11.61 -19.08
C PRO A 179 5.31 -11.25 -18.07
N ALA A 180 5.23 -9.97 -17.70
CA ALA A 180 4.20 -9.47 -16.82
C ALA A 180 3.81 -8.02 -17.15
N ALA A 181 2.54 -7.71 -16.90
CA ALA A 181 1.99 -6.37 -17.08
C ALA A 181 1.21 -5.92 -15.83
N ASN A 182 1.18 -4.60 -15.61
CA ASN A 182 0.37 -4.00 -14.56
C ASN A 182 -1.05 -3.78 -15.11
N TYR A 183 -2.05 -4.34 -14.42
CA TYR A 183 -3.44 -4.00 -14.63
C TYR A 183 -3.92 -3.00 -13.57
N TYR A 184 -4.51 -1.92 -14.05
CA TYR A 184 -5.16 -0.90 -13.22
C TYR A 184 -6.66 -1.09 -13.33
N PHE A 185 -7.29 -1.52 -12.24
CA PHE A 185 -8.73 -1.72 -12.20
C PHE A 185 -9.50 -0.45 -12.63
N PRO A 186 -10.56 -0.59 -13.44
CA PRO A 186 -11.32 0.54 -13.97
C PRO A 186 -12.23 1.19 -12.92
N ASN A 187 -12.90 2.27 -13.32
CA ASN A 187 -14.05 2.85 -12.60
C ASN A 187 -13.81 3.27 -11.14
N GLY A 188 -12.55 3.53 -10.75
CA GLY A 188 -12.21 3.95 -9.39
C GLY A 188 -12.24 2.81 -8.37
N ASP A 189 -12.13 1.56 -8.82
CA ASP A 189 -12.08 0.38 -7.96
C ASP A 189 -10.94 0.46 -6.92
N LEU A 190 -11.17 -0.14 -5.76
CA LEU A 190 -10.21 -0.12 -4.64
C LEU A 190 -8.91 -0.87 -4.97
N GLY A 191 -8.95 -1.82 -5.91
CA GLY A 191 -7.76 -2.48 -6.48
C GLY A 191 -6.85 -1.54 -7.28
N ALA A 192 -7.30 -0.34 -7.63
CA ALA A 192 -6.51 0.71 -8.25
C ALA A 192 -6.27 1.92 -7.31
N MET A 193 -6.43 1.73 -5.99
CA MET A 193 -6.26 2.83 -5.04
C MET A 193 -4.87 3.47 -5.13
N ILE A 194 -4.84 4.80 -4.97
CA ILE A 194 -3.59 5.54 -4.80
C ILE A 194 -3.32 5.69 -3.31
N ASN A 195 -2.17 5.21 -2.88
CA ASN A 195 -1.65 5.45 -1.53
C ASN A 195 -0.41 6.34 -1.61
N VAL A 196 -0.11 7.05 -0.53
CA VAL A 196 1.06 7.93 -0.46
C VAL A 196 2.07 7.40 0.55
N ALA A 197 3.35 7.49 0.20
CA ALA A 197 4.38 7.59 1.22
C ALA A 197 4.41 9.05 1.66
N GLY A 198 4.47 9.29 2.96
CA GLY A 198 4.29 10.63 3.51
C GLY A 198 5.08 10.84 4.77
N VAL A 199 5.14 12.10 5.17
CA VAL A 199 5.99 12.56 6.25
C VAL A 199 5.18 13.37 7.26
N CYS A 200 5.51 13.20 8.53
CA CYS A 200 5.09 14.09 9.61
C CYS A 200 6.27 14.43 10.51
N VAL A 201 6.19 15.60 11.14
CA VAL A 201 7.10 16.01 12.21
C VAL A 201 6.48 15.56 13.53
N ILE A 202 7.28 14.90 14.36
CA ILE A 202 6.84 14.32 15.63
C ILE A 202 6.78 15.41 16.70
N ASP A 203 5.77 15.36 17.57
CA ASP A 203 5.51 16.35 18.62
C ASP A 203 6.63 16.47 19.66
N THR A 204 7.45 15.43 19.84
CA THR A 204 8.64 15.44 20.72
C THR A 204 9.89 15.99 20.03
N SER A 205 9.83 16.35 18.75
CA SER A 205 10.96 16.93 18.02
C SER A 205 11.41 18.23 18.67
N VAL A 206 12.71 18.29 19.00
CA VAL A 206 13.37 19.53 19.47
C VAL A 206 14.07 20.27 18.31
N ASN A 207 14.03 19.70 17.10
CA ASN A 207 14.71 20.21 15.91
C ASN A 207 13.72 20.58 14.79
N GLN A 208 12.55 21.13 15.12
CA GLN A 208 11.45 21.33 14.15
C GLN A 208 11.79 22.28 12.99
N ASP A 209 12.74 23.19 13.17
CA ASP A 209 13.18 24.13 12.13
C ASP A 209 14.12 23.49 11.09
N ALA A 210 14.73 22.35 11.40
CA ALA A 210 15.72 21.66 10.55
C ALA A 210 15.07 20.73 9.51
#